data_AF-A0A2Z3I6J8-F1
#
_entry.id   AF-A0A2Z3I6J8-F1
#
_cell.length_a   1.000
_cell.length_b   1.000
_cell.length_c   1.000
_cell.angle_alpha   90.00
_cell.angle_beta   90.00
_cell.angle_gamma   90.00
#
_symmetry.space_group_name_H-M   'P 1'
#
loop_
_entity.id
_entity.type
_entity.pdbx_description
1 polymer ?
#
loop_
_entity_poly.entity_id
_entity_poly.type
_entity_poly.pdbx_seq_one_letter_code
_entity_poly.pdbx_strand_id
1 'polypeptide(L)'
;MAFISSGVEYALHSLLYLAQPINADGASVRDLAELQNVPHDYLAKIFTKLHKAKIVIATEGIKGGFSLAKSAHDITVHDVIVAIDSYKPLFECKEIRTRCTLFEGEPPKWSTSGMCAIHQIMQNAEQQMRQNLAQQTLGNIVEQFINKAPNSYPLQVIQWLDHRKSNR
;
A
#
# COMPACT_ATOMS: atom_id res chain seq x y z
N MET A 1 -1.76 15.29 8.92
CA MET A 1 -1.48 14.29 7.86
C MET A 1 -1.55 12.91 8.49
N ALA A 2 -2.15 11.93 7.82
CA ALA A 2 -2.21 10.56 8.31
C ALA A 2 -0.83 9.89 8.24
N PHE A 3 -0.60 8.87 9.08
CA PHE A 3 0.66 8.12 9.09
C PHE A 3 0.87 7.28 7.83
N ILE A 4 -0.19 6.60 7.37
CA ILE A 4 -0.26 5.95 6.07
C ILE A 4 -0.75 6.99 5.06
N SER A 5 -0.01 7.18 3.98
CA SER A 5 -0.34 8.21 2.98
C SER A 5 -1.52 7.80 2.10
N SER A 6 -2.16 8.80 1.49
CA SER A 6 -3.16 8.55 0.43
C SER A 6 -2.57 7.81 -0.78
N GLY A 7 -1.25 7.79 -0.95
CA GLY A 7 -0.62 7.00 -2.01
C GLY A 7 -0.91 5.50 -1.87
N VAL A 8 -1.08 5.00 -0.64
CA VAL A 8 -1.42 3.59 -0.38
C VAL A 8 -2.85 3.29 -0.83
N GLU A 9 -3.79 4.20 -0.55
CA GLU A 9 -5.18 4.09 -1.02
C GLU A 9 -5.23 3.99 -2.55
N TYR A 10 -4.55 4.91 -3.24
CA TYR A 10 -4.51 4.95 -4.70
C TYR A 10 -3.87 3.69 -5.29
N ALA A 11 -2.82 3.18 -4.63
CA ALA A 11 -2.17 1.92 -5.01
C ALA A 11 -3.13 0.73 -4.87
N LEU A 12 -3.75 0.54 -3.71
CA LEU A 12 -4.65 -0.58 -3.45
C LEU A 12 -5.87 -0.58 -4.39
N HIS A 13 -6.51 0.57 -4.59
CA HIS A 13 -7.62 0.69 -5.52
C HIS A 13 -7.20 0.39 -6.97
N SER A 14 -6.01 0.80 -7.39
CA SER A 14 -5.53 0.51 -8.74
C SER A 14 -5.15 -0.96 -8.92
N LEU A 15 -4.53 -1.57 -7.92
CA LEU A 15 -4.19 -3.00 -7.93
C LEU A 15 -5.44 -3.89 -7.95
N LEU A 16 -6.54 -3.44 -7.33
CA LEU A 16 -7.83 -4.14 -7.35
C LEU A 16 -8.33 -4.35 -8.79
N TYR A 17 -8.19 -3.35 -9.67
CA TYR A 17 -8.59 -3.48 -11.08
C TYR A 17 -7.70 -4.44 -11.88
N LEU A 18 -6.43 -4.57 -11.50
CA LEU A 18 -5.50 -5.51 -12.12
C LEU A 18 -5.70 -6.95 -11.62
N ALA A 19 -6.40 -7.14 -10.51
CA ALA A 19 -6.69 -8.47 -9.97
C ALA A 19 -7.90 -9.12 -10.65
N GLN A 20 -7.91 -10.45 -10.70
CA GLN A 20 -9.09 -11.23 -11.06
C GLN A 20 -10.24 -10.95 -10.07
N PRO A 21 -11.51 -10.89 -10.49
CA PRO A 21 -12.04 -11.23 -11.82
C PRO A 21 -12.08 -10.06 -12.81
N ILE A 22 -11.69 -8.86 -12.41
CA ILE A 22 -11.68 -7.70 -13.31
C ILE A 22 -10.62 -7.90 -14.39
N ASN A 23 -9.42 -8.34 -13.97
CA ASN A 23 -8.31 -8.67 -14.84
C ASN A 23 -8.06 -7.62 -15.94
N ALA A 24 -7.90 -6.36 -15.54
CA ALA A 24 -7.59 -5.25 -16.43
C ALA A 24 -6.15 -5.30 -16.97
N ASP A 25 -5.69 -6.47 -17.40
CA ASP A 25 -4.33 -6.68 -17.88
C ASP A 25 -4.01 -5.78 -19.07
N GLY A 26 -2.84 -5.15 -19.00
CA GLY A 26 -2.40 -4.19 -20.00
C GLY A 26 -3.16 -2.85 -19.93
N ALA A 27 -3.89 -2.56 -18.85
CA ALA A 27 -4.33 -1.20 -18.58
C ALA A 27 -3.12 -0.30 -18.32
N SER A 28 -3.08 0.86 -18.98
CA SER A 28 -2.04 1.84 -18.70
C SER A 28 -2.36 2.62 -17.42
N VAL A 29 -1.35 3.26 -16.81
CA VAL A 29 -1.57 4.18 -15.68
C VAL A 29 -2.59 5.26 -16.03
N ARG A 30 -2.60 5.74 -17.27
CA ARG A 30 -3.58 6.70 -17.75
C ARG A 30 -5.00 6.15 -17.71
N ASP A 31 -5.21 4.91 -18.11
CA ASP A 31 -6.54 4.30 -18.05
C ASP A 31 -6.99 4.13 -16.60
N LEU A 32 -6.10 3.65 -15.73
CA LEU A 32 -6.41 3.47 -14.31
C LEU A 32 -6.66 4.81 -13.60
N ALA A 33 -5.94 5.87 -13.96
CA ALA A 33 -6.14 7.20 -13.43
C ALA A 33 -7.50 7.78 -13.84
N GLU A 34 -7.85 7.65 -15.12
CA GLU A 34 -9.13 8.13 -15.64
C GLU A 34 -10.32 7.31 -15.09
N LEU A 35 -10.18 5.98 -14.99
CA LEU A 35 -11.21 5.09 -14.41
C LEU A 35 -11.58 5.48 -12.98
N GLN A 36 -10.58 5.92 -12.21
CA GLN A 36 -10.74 6.30 -10.80
C GLN A 36 -10.91 7.82 -10.61
N ASN A 37 -10.87 8.59 -11.69
CA ASN A 37 -10.89 10.06 -11.67
C ASN A 37 -9.83 10.67 -10.74
N VAL A 38 -8.58 10.21 -10.86
CA VAL A 38 -7.43 10.67 -10.06
C VAL A 38 -6.32 11.30 -10.93
N PRO A 39 -5.45 12.16 -10.38
CA PRO A 39 -4.37 12.77 -11.15
C PRO A 39 -3.37 11.74 -11.70
N HIS A 40 -3.21 11.72 -13.03
CA HIS A 40 -2.32 10.81 -13.74
C HIS A 40 -0.87 10.82 -13.21
N ASP A 41 -0.27 12.00 -13.08
CA ASP A 41 1.14 12.12 -12.71
C ASP A 41 1.42 11.62 -11.29
N TYR A 42 0.43 11.75 -10.41
CA TYR A 42 0.52 11.20 -9.07
C TYR A 42 0.45 9.66 -9.11
N LEU A 43 -0.50 9.11 -9.88
CA LEU A 43 -0.61 7.67 -10.04
C LEU A 43 0.61 7.05 -10.75
N ALA A 44 1.21 7.75 -11.71
CA ALA A 44 2.45 7.31 -12.38
C ALA A 44 3.63 7.18 -11.40
N LYS A 45 3.76 8.12 -10.46
CA LYS A 45 4.77 8.02 -9.39
C LYS A 45 4.52 6.82 -8.47
N ILE A 46 3.26 6.54 -8.15
CA ILE A 46 2.85 5.37 -7.36
C ILE A 46 3.21 4.08 -8.10
N PHE A 47 2.86 3.95 -9.38
CA PHE A 47 3.17 2.78 -10.19
C PHE A 47 4.66 2.56 -10.38
N THR A 48 5.46 3.62 -10.44
CA THR A 48 6.93 3.52 -10.42
C THR A 48 7.43 2.84 -9.15
N LYS A 49 6.86 3.17 -7.98
CA LYS A 49 7.21 2.53 -6.71
C LYS A 49 6.75 1.07 -6.67
N LEU A 50 5.52 0.78 -7.11
CA LEU A 50 4.99 -0.59 -7.17
C LEU A 50 5.81 -1.49 -8.10
N HIS A 51 6.25 -0.96 -9.25
CA HIS A 51 7.12 -1.68 -10.18
C HIS A 51 8.49 -1.98 -9.55
N LYS A 52 9.13 -1.00 -8.91
CA LYS A 52 10.38 -1.20 -8.18
C LYS A 52 10.26 -2.25 -7.06
N ALA A 53 9.10 -2.29 -6.39
CA ALA A 53 8.78 -3.28 -5.37
C ALA A 53 8.38 -4.66 -5.93
N LYS A 54 8.36 -4.84 -7.26
CA LYS A 54 7.93 -6.08 -7.93
C LYS A 54 6.51 -6.52 -7.54
N ILE A 55 5.62 -5.54 -7.33
CA ILE A 55 4.19 -5.78 -7.13
C ILE A 55 3.46 -5.80 -8.48
N VAL A 56 3.91 -4.96 -9.41
CA VAL A 56 3.43 -4.92 -10.79
C VAL A 56 4.59 -5.10 -11.77
N ILE A 57 4.28 -5.62 -12.94
CA ILE A 57 5.17 -5.61 -14.10
C ILE A 57 4.59 -4.69 -15.17
N ALA A 58 5.47 -4.09 -15.96
CA ALA A 58 5.09 -3.29 -17.12
C ALA A 58 5.37 -4.09 -18.39
N THR A 59 4.40 -4.14 -19.30
CA THR A 59 4.57 -4.69 -20.64
C THR A 59 4.75 -3.54 -21.63
N GLU A 60 5.80 -3.59 -22.44
CA GLU A 60 6.08 -2.57 -23.45
C GLU A 60 5.26 -2.78 -24.74
N GLY A 61 5.11 -1.72 -25.54
CA GLY A 61 4.45 -1.74 -26.85
C GLY A 61 3.10 -1.01 -26.90
N ILE A 62 2.47 -1.00 -28.08
CA ILE A 62 1.22 -0.25 -28.39
C ILE A 62 0.03 -0.74 -27.53
N LYS A 63 0.05 -2.01 -27.12
CA LYS A 63 -0.91 -2.62 -26.18
C LYS A 63 -0.34 -2.78 -24.76
N GLY A 64 0.75 -2.09 -24.46
CA GLY A 64 1.45 -2.14 -23.19
C GLY A 64 0.66 -1.53 -22.04
N GLY A 65 1.01 -1.93 -20.83
CA GLY A 65 0.34 -1.52 -19.60
C GLY A 65 0.88 -2.28 -18.40
N PHE A 66 0.12 -2.31 -17.32
CA PHE A 66 0.52 -3.00 -16.10
C PHE A 66 -0.29 -4.27 -15.86
N SER A 67 0.34 -5.23 -15.21
CA SER A 67 -0.31 -6.41 -14.62
C SER A 67 0.34 -6.71 -13.27
N LEU A 68 -0.32 -7.54 -12.45
CA LEU A 68 0.27 -7.99 -11.19
C LEU A 68 1.48 -8.88 -11.45
N ALA A 69 2.56 -8.65 -10.71
CA ALA A 69 3.79 -9.44 -10.83
C ALA A 69 3.70 -10.83 -10.17
N LYS A 70 2.70 -11.03 -9.31
CA LYS A 70 2.42 -12.23 -8.53
C LYS A 70 0.92 -12.33 -8.23
N SER A 71 0.47 -13.45 -7.70
CA SER A 71 -0.94 -13.65 -7.33
C SER A 71 -1.43 -12.54 -6.38
N ALA A 72 -2.69 -12.13 -6.50
CA ALA A 72 -3.31 -11.19 -5.57
C ALA A 72 -3.29 -11.72 -4.12
N HIS A 73 -3.36 -13.04 -3.92
CA HIS A 73 -3.23 -13.70 -2.62
C HIS A 73 -1.81 -13.64 -2.04
N ASP A 74 -0.80 -13.31 -2.84
CA ASP A 74 0.60 -13.17 -2.41
C ASP A 74 1.04 -11.70 -2.22
N ILE A 75 0.11 -10.75 -2.39
CA ILE A 75 0.35 -9.31 -2.23
C ILE A 75 -0.36 -8.87 -0.96
N THR A 76 0.39 -8.55 0.08
CA THR A 76 -0.21 -8.08 1.35
C THR A 76 -0.46 -6.58 1.34
N VAL A 77 -1.39 -6.10 2.16
CA VAL A 77 -1.57 -4.64 2.38
C VAL A 77 -0.28 -4.04 2.92
N HIS A 78 0.44 -4.78 3.77
CA HIS A 78 1.75 -4.38 4.27
C HIS A 78 2.78 -4.18 3.14
N ASP A 79 2.84 -5.08 2.15
CA ASP A 79 3.75 -4.95 1.00
C ASP A 79 3.51 -3.64 0.26
N VAL A 80 2.24 -3.30 0.04
CA VAL A 80 1.84 -2.07 -0.66
C VAL A 80 2.21 -0.84 0.16
N ILE A 81 1.96 -0.84 1.48
CA ILE A 81 2.38 0.25 2.37
C ILE A 81 3.89 0.46 2.31
N VAL A 82 4.68 -0.62 2.43
CA VAL A 82 6.14 -0.54 2.38
C VAL A 82 6.63 -0.04 1.02
N ALA A 83 6.02 -0.48 -0.07
CA ALA A 83 6.36 -0.02 -1.41
C ALA A 83 6.13 1.49 -1.59
N ILE A 84 5.04 2.03 -1.05
CA ILE A 84 4.66 3.43 -1.24
C ILE A 84 5.32 4.37 -0.23
N ASP A 85 5.22 4.07 1.05
CA ASP A 85 5.63 4.98 2.14
C ASP A 85 7.03 4.67 2.69
N SER A 86 7.61 3.53 2.31
CA SER A 86 8.81 2.96 2.94
C SER A 86 8.60 2.66 4.43
N TYR A 87 9.59 2.03 5.06
CA TYR A 87 9.52 1.81 6.50
C TYR A 87 9.73 3.14 7.26
N LYS A 88 8.74 3.53 8.06
CA LYS A 88 8.80 4.63 9.03
C LYS A 88 8.18 4.17 10.34
N PRO A 89 8.80 4.39 11.50
CA PRO A 89 8.21 4.02 12.79
C PRO A 89 7.01 4.94 13.11
N LEU A 90 5.99 4.39 13.76
CA LEU A 90 4.86 5.17 14.29
C LEU A 90 5.30 6.08 15.44
N PHE A 91 6.27 5.60 16.21
CA PHE A 91 6.77 6.27 17.40
C PHE A 91 8.29 6.16 17.46
N GLU A 92 8.95 7.31 17.64
CA GLU A 92 10.41 7.38 17.79
C GLU A 92 10.77 7.81 19.22
N CYS A 93 11.31 6.88 20.01
CA CYS A 93 11.77 7.21 21.36
C CYS A 93 12.98 8.14 21.28
N LYS A 94 12.92 9.27 22.01
CA LYS A 94 14.05 10.21 22.14
C LYS A 94 14.84 10.02 23.44
N GLU A 95 14.59 8.92 24.16
CA GLU A 95 15.21 8.57 25.45
C GLU A 95 15.20 9.74 26.46
N ILE A 96 14.11 10.50 26.53
CA ILE A 96 14.01 11.70 27.37
C ILE A 96 14.15 11.40 28.87
N ARG A 97 13.94 10.13 29.28
CA ARG A 97 14.18 9.66 30.65
C ARG A 97 15.63 9.84 31.11
N THR A 98 16.58 9.95 30.17
CA THR A 98 18.00 10.25 30.47
C THR A 98 18.23 11.71 30.89
N ARG A 99 17.25 12.59 30.67
CA ARG A 99 17.39 14.06 30.80
C ARG A 99 16.52 14.66 31.90
N CYS A 100 16.06 13.85 32.85
CA CYS A 100 15.26 14.37 33.96
C CYS A 100 16.09 15.37 34.77
N THR A 101 15.57 16.59 34.97
CA THR A 101 16.27 17.65 35.70
C THR A 101 16.65 17.24 37.12
N LEU A 102 15.86 16.38 37.77
CA LEU A 102 16.12 15.86 39.11
C LEU A 102 17.34 14.93 39.19
N PHE A 103 17.90 14.50 38.06
CA PHE A 103 19.10 13.68 38.02
C PHE A 103 20.40 14.51 37.94
N GLU A 104 20.29 15.84 37.80
CA GLU A 104 21.45 16.76 37.79
C GLU A 104 22.56 16.36 36.78
N GLY A 105 22.17 15.72 35.68
CA GLY A 105 23.09 15.25 34.63
C GLY A 105 23.55 13.79 34.78
N GLU A 106 23.24 13.13 35.90
CA GLU A 106 23.63 11.76 36.20
C GLU A 106 22.41 10.85 36.39
N PRO A 107 21.81 10.34 35.29
CA PRO A 107 20.63 9.49 35.39
C PRO A 107 20.96 8.17 36.11
N PRO A 108 20.23 7.80 37.17
CA PRO A 108 20.50 6.58 37.92
C PRO A 108 20.17 5.36 37.06
N LYS A 109 20.91 4.25 37.27
CA LYS A 109 20.77 3.03 36.47
C LYS A 109 19.33 2.51 36.38
N TRP A 110 18.54 2.61 37.44
CA TRP A 110 17.14 2.14 37.42
C TRP A 110 16.26 2.90 36.41
N SER A 111 16.59 4.15 36.11
CA SER A 111 15.81 5.00 35.18
C SER A 111 16.10 4.69 33.71
N THR A 112 17.32 4.23 33.42
CA THR A 112 17.83 4.00 32.05
C THR A 112 18.03 2.52 31.73
N SER A 113 17.96 1.65 32.73
CA SER A 113 18.04 0.20 32.55
C SER A 113 16.89 -0.31 31.69
N GLY A 114 17.21 -1.25 30.80
CA GLY A 114 16.25 -1.89 29.90
C GLY A 114 15.63 -0.94 28.88
N MET A 115 14.67 -1.46 28.11
CA MET A 115 13.88 -0.65 27.19
C MET A 115 12.87 0.20 27.97
N CYS A 116 12.70 1.46 27.60
CA CYS A 116 11.67 2.32 28.17
C CYS A 116 10.28 1.65 28.00
N ALA A 117 9.52 1.49 29.08
CA ALA A 117 8.21 0.84 29.04
C ALA A 117 7.25 1.51 28.04
N ILE A 118 7.29 2.84 27.93
CA ILE A 118 6.51 3.59 26.93
C ILE A 118 6.95 3.20 25.52
N HIS A 119 8.26 3.18 25.25
CA HIS A 119 8.78 2.77 23.94
C HIS A 119 8.36 1.35 23.59
N GLN A 120 8.44 0.42 24.54
CA GLN A 120 8.05 -0.98 24.35
C GLN A 120 6.55 -1.11 24.03
N ILE A 121 5.67 -0.41 24.76
CA ILE A 121 4.22 -0.41 24.47
C ILE A 121 3.95 0.10 23.06
N MET A 122 4.60 1.21 22.67
CA MET A 122 4.42 1.79 21.34
C MET A 122 4.94 0.88 20.22
N GLN A 123 6.10 0.23 20.41
CA GLN A 123 6.63 -0.75 19.46
C GLN A 123 5.73 -1.98 19.33
N ASN A 124 5.21 -2.49 20.44
CA ASN A 124 4.30 -3.63 20.43
C ASN A 124 3.00 -3.30 19.68
N ALA A 125 2.43 -2.12 19.91
CA ALA A 125 1.24 -1.67 19.20
C ALA A 125 1.49 -1.53 17.68
N GLU A 126 2.62 -0.94 17.29
CA GLU A 126 3.02 -0.84 15.89
C GLU A 126 3.20 -2.22 15.25
N GLN A 127 3.84 -3.14 15.96
CA GLN A 127 4.06 -4.50 15.49
C GLN A 127 2.74 -5.23 15.24
N GLN A 128 1.80 -5.15 16.18
CA GLN A 128 0.47 -5.78 16.03
C GLN A 128 -0.30 -5.20 14.84
N MET A 129 -0.27 -3.88 14.66
CA MET A 129 -0.88 -3.23 13.50
C MET A 129 -0.26 -3.76 12.19
N ARG A 130 1.08 -3.81 12.11
CA ARG A 130 1.78 -4.29 10.90
C ARG A 130 1.52 -5.77 10.64
N GLN A 131 1.47 -6.60 11.68
CA GLN A 131 1.14 -8.02 11.56
C GLN A 131 -0.26 -8.22 11.00
N ASN A 132 -1.25 -7.46 11.48
CA ASN A 132 -2.61 -7.52 10.93
C ASN A 132 -2.62 -7.14 9.42
N LEU A 133 -1.97 -6.03 9.06
CA LEU A 133 -1.86 -5.59 7.67
C LEU A 133 -1.08 -6.58 6.77
N ALA A 134 -0.17 -7.36 7.34
CA ALA A 134 0.56 -8.41 6.64
C ALA A 134 -0.27 -9.70 6.44
N GLN A 135 -1.33 -9.89 7.23
CA GLN A 135 -2.26 -11.02 7.06
C GLN A 135 -3.37 -10.73 6.04
N GLN A 136 -3.63 -9.45 5.75
CA GLN A 136 -4.61 -9.05 4.74
C GLN A 136 -3.94 -8.99 3.37
N THR A 137 -4.48 -9.72 2.41
CA THR A 137 -3.99 -9.76 1.03
C THR A 137 -4.89 -8.98 0.09
N LEU A 138 -4.36 -8.58 -1.07
CA LEU A 138 -5.16 -8.04 -2.16
C LEU A 138 -6.24 -9.05 -2.56
N GLY A 139 -5.95 -10.35 -2.55
CA GLY A 139 -6.93 -11.42 -2.77
C GLY A 139 -8.12 -11.33 -1.80
N ASN A 140 -7.88 -11.11 -0.50
CA ASN A 140 -8.97 -10.95 0.47
C ASN A 140 -9.82 -9.70 0.20
N ILE A 141 -9.19 -8.62 -0.26
CA ILE A 141 -9.90 -7.39 -0.64
C ILE A 141 -10.78 -7.65 -1.86
N VAL A 142 -10.26 -8.35 -2.87
CA VAL A 142 -11.01 -8.74 -4.06
C VAL A 142 -12.21 -9.60 -3.67
N GLU A 143 -12.03 -10.63 -2.84
CA GLU A 143 -13.12 -11.49 -2.38
C GLU A 143 -14.25 -10.68 -1.72
N GLN A 144 -13.89 -9.75 -0.83
CA GLN A 144 -14.85 -8.84 -0.19
C GLN A 144 -15.53 -7.91 -1.19
N PHE A 145 -14.81 -7.46 -2.22
CA PHE A 145 -15.34 -6.61 -3.26
C PHE A 145 -16.37 -7.36 -4.14
N ILE A 146 -16.04 -8.56 -4.63
CA ILE A 146 -16.94 -9.36 -5.48
C ILE A 146 -18.23 -9.69 -4.73
N ASN A 147 -18.16 -9.98 -3.43
CA ASN A 147 -19.34 -10.28 -2.62
C ASN A 147 -20.34 -9.11 -2.53
N LYS A 148 -19.90 -7.89 -2.82
CA LYS A 148 -20.74 -6.67 -2.79
C LYS A 148 -21.06 -6.14 -4.19
N ALA A 149 -20.15 -6.34 -5.14
CA ALA A 149 -20.29 -5.81 -6.49
C ALA A 149 -21.33 -6.61 -7.29
N PRO A 150 -22.12 -5.96 -8.16
CA PRO A 150 -22.92 -6.68 -9.14
C PRO A 150 -22.03 -7.55 -10.04
N ASN A 151 -22.48 -8.76 -10.38
CA ASN A 151 -21.74 -9.70 -11.24
C ASN A 151 -21.37 -9.12 -12.62
N SER A 152 -22.11 -8.10 -13.09
CA SER A 152 -21.84 -7.43 -14.37
C SER A 152 -20.72 -6.39 -14.29
N TYR A 153 -20.33 -5.94 -13.10
CA TYR A 153 -19.38 -4.85 -12.94
C TYR A 153 -17.98 -5.15 -13.49
N PRO A 154 -17.36 -6.33 -13.24
CA PRO A 154 -16.07 -6.66 -13.85
C PRO A 154 -16.10 -6.55 -15.39
N LEU A 155 -17.18 -7.03 -16.02
CA LEU A 155 -17.34 -6.95 -17.47
C LEU A 155 -17.48 -5.49 -17.95
N GLN A 156 -18.19 -4.64 -17.22
CA GLN A 156 -18.31 -3.22 -17.55
C GLN A 156 -16.95 -2.52 -17.54
N VAL A 157 -16.09 -2.84 -16.59
CA VAL A 157 -14.72 -2.28 -16.52
C VAL A 157 -13.90 -2.72 -17.73
N ILE A 158 -13.92 -4.00 -18.08
CA ILE A 158 -13.19 -4.54 -19.24
C ILE A 158 -13.69 -3.87 -20.53
N GLN A 159 -15.01 -3.79 -20.73
CA GLN A 159 -15.61 -3.14 -21.90
C GLN A 159 -15.17 -1.66 -22.01
N TRP A 160 -15.16 -0.94 -20.90
CA TRP A 160 -14.69 0.44 -20.87
C TRP A 160 -13.22 0.56 -21.29
N LEU A 161 -12.35 -0.34 -20.82
CA LEU A 161 -10.93 -0.38 -21.19
C LEU A 161 -10.72 -0.72 -22.67
N ASP A 162 -11.46 -1.70 -23.20
CA ASP A 162 -11.32 -2.14 -24.59
C ASP A 162 -11.78 -1.08 -25.60
N HIS A 163 -12.86 -0.35 -25.30
CA HIS A 163 -13.29 0.80 -26.08
C HIS A 163 -12.20 1.87 -26.18
N ARG A 164 -11.45 2.09 -25.10
CA ARG A 164 -10.33 3.06 -25.10
C ARG A 164 -9.11 2.57 -25.85
N LYS A 165 -8.76 1.28 -25.72
CA LYS A 165 -7.66 0.68 -26.48
C LYS A 165 -7.90 0.79 -27.99
N SER A 166 -9.16 0.71 -28.43
CA SER A 166 -9.54 0.83 -29.85
C SER A 166 -9.49 2.27 -30.38
N ASN A 167 -9.54 3.27 -29.50
CA ASN A 167 -9.54 4.70 -29.85
C ASN A 167 -8.16 5.37 -29.66
N ARG A 168 -7.10 4.59 -29.39
CA ARG A 168 -5.71 5.04 -29.31
C ARG A 168 -4.99 4.75 -30.63
#